data_AF-A0A1A8BSL9-F1
#
_entry.id   AF-A0A1A8BSL9-F1
#
_cell.length_a   1.000
_cell.length_b   1.000
_cell.length_c   1.000
_cell.angle_alpha   90.00
_cell.angle_beta   90.00
_cell.angle_gamma   90.00
#
_symmetry.space_group_name_H-M   'P 1'
#
loop_
_entity.id
_entity.type
_entity.pdbx_description
1 polymer ?
#
loop_
_entity_poly.entity_id
_entity_poly.type
_entity_poly.pdbx_seq_one_letter_code
_entity_poly.pdbx_strand_id
1 'polypeptide(L)'
;LVDLAHGGCPECAGASLLRESGLCVFLLCGRNDRDISGFSKALQRSHSRVQVLDSGSIAECLYCFKQAVDQLDLDLLEQTCIRVCTTARGREELGQYQELLFTSVYRFDYEVVQLTCTSCRGSTHLNPPGLTVQEEVYTFLQQLPALKGDIRVLKSSLIPDCFGHGFTTRSGGVSCIPTLSSLNLFSSCKRRDPVAVVMENKRRLALHAGFHPLPLQSVKVNHASDVWVLGQAEPDSYDSMVTNQSGLVLTAPGADCMPILFADPVKRVIGAAHAGWKGTLMGVAMATVNAMVANFDCRMNDILVAVGPAVGVCCFTLPREQALDFLSIHPDCVPDPESPKPHVDIRLANRVLLQNGGVLPEHIHDDSVKDQNWVSQCTSCHPDDFFSHVRDGLNFGTQVGFLWVKETAKQTAAAVGQT
;
A
#
# COMPACT_ATOMS: atom_id res chain seq x y z
N LEU A 1 -22.28 -0.72 15.78
CA LEU A 1 -22.81 -1.46 14.61
C LEU A 1 -23.78 -2.51 15.12
N VAL A 2 -25.02 -2.50 14.66
CA VAL A 2 -26.05 -3.49 15.01
C VAL A 2 -26.24 -4.39 13.80
N ASP A 3 -25.96 -5.67 13.96
CA ASP A 3 -26.09 -6.67 12.91
C ASP A 3 -27.50 -7.26 12.90
N LEU A 4 -28.26 -6.89 11.87
CA LEU A 4 -29.59 -7.46 11.58
C LEU A 4 -29.53 -8.45 10.40
N ALA A 5 -28.39 -8.52 9.70
CA ALA A 5 -28.18 -9.39 8.54
C ALA A 5 -28.03 -10.86 8.95
N HIS A 6 -27.28 -11.15 10.02
CA HIS A 6 -26.98 -12.52 10.48
C HIS A 6 -27.90 -13.02 11.61
N GLY A 7 -29.11 -12.45 11.70
CA GLY A 7 -30.19 -12.92 12.57
C GLY A 7 -30.39 -12.11 13.85
N GLY A 8 -31.65 -12.00 14.27
CA GLY A 8 -32.08 -11.15 15.39
C GLY A 8 -33.02 -10.06 14.89
N CYS A 9 -34.21 -9.95 15.51
CA CYS A 9 -35.04 -8.78 15.28
C CYS A 9 -34.37 -7.54 15.91
N PRO A 10 -34.71 -6.32 15.45
CA PRO A 10 -34.12 -5.11 16.01
C PRO A 10 -34.31 -4.98 17.53
N GLU A 11 -35.42 -5.50 18.05
CA GLU A 11 -35.71 -5.56 19.49
C GLU A 11 -34.78 -6.51 20.26
N CYS A 12 -34.29 -7.60 19.66
CA CYS A 12 -33.28 -8.43 20.29
C CYS A 12 -31.89 -7.80 20.19
N ALA A 13 -31.53 -7.31 19.01
CA ALA A 13 -30.15 -6.88 18.71
C ALA A 13 -29.78 -5.51 19.29
N GLY A 14 -30.76 -4.65 19.62
CA GLY A 14 -30.48 -3.29 20.08
C GLY A 14 -31.27 -2.82 21.32
N ALA A 15 -31.84 -3.73 22.11
CA ALA A 15 -32.54 -3.37 23.35
C ALA A 15 -31.63 -2.63 24.37
N SER A 16 -30.35 -3.01 24.42
CA SER A 16 -29.33 -2.38 25.26
C SER A 16 -29.02 -0.96 24.81
N LEU A 17 -28.97 -0.73 23.48
CA LEU A 17 -28.64 0.56 22.88
C LEU A 17 -29.74 1.62 23.05
N LEU A 18 -31.00 1.22 23.26
CA LEU A 18 -32.08 2.17 23.58
C LEU A 18 -31.91 2.83 24.97
N ARG A 19 -31.02 2.31 25.82
CA ARG A 19 -30.74 2.81 27.18
C ARG A 19 -29.49 3.67 27.28
N GLU A 20 -28.68 3.71 26.22
CA GLU A 20 -27.52 4.58 26.10
C GLU A 20 -27.88 5.79 25.25
N SER A 21 -27.16 6.91 25.39
CA SER A 21 -27.38 8.14 24.61
C SER A 21 -26.07 8.68 24.06
N GLY A 22 -26.15 9.38 22.92
CA GLY A 22 -24.98 10.03 22.30
C GLY A 22 -24.11 9.14 21.40
N LEU A 23 -24.57 7.93 21.05
CA LEU A 23 -23.85 7.04 20.14
C LEU A 23 -24.14 7.35 18.66
N CYS A 24 -23.16 7.05 17.79
CA CYS A 24 -23.40 6.91 16.35
C CYS A 24 -23.77 5.45 16.05
N VAL A 25 -25.01 5.22 15.64
CA VAL A 25 -25.55 3.86 15.43
C VAL A 25 -25.61 3.54 13.94
N PHE A 26 -25.09 2.37 13.57
CA PHE A 26 -25.16 1.84 12.21
C PHE A 26 -25.96 0.53 12.24
N LEU A 27 -26.94 0.39 11.35
CA LEU A 27 -27.80 -0.80 11.24
C LEU A 27 -27.41 -1.58 9.99
N LEU A 28 -26.74 -2.72 10.16
CA LEU A 28 -26.37 -3.62 9.07
C LEU A 28 -27.56 -4.53 8.72
N CYS A 29 -28.23 -4.24 7.61
CA CYS A 29 -29.47 -4.92 7.24
C CYS A 29 -29.25 -5.97 6.14
N GLY A 30 -28.26 -5.73 5.27
CA GLY A 30 -28.02 -6.56 4.08
C GLY A 30 -29.23 -6.56 3.14
N ARG A 31 -29.42 -7.65 2.36
CA ARG A 31 -30.54 -7.81 1.42
C ARG A 31 -31.90 -8.14 2.06
N ASN A 32 -31.97 -8.28 3.39
CA ASN A 32 -33.18 -8.73 4.06
C ASN A 32 -34.14 -7.56 4.29
N ASP A 33 -35.24 -7.56 3.54
CA ASP A 33 -36.33 -6.59 3.60
C ASP A 33 -37.17 -6.81 4.88
N ARG A 34 -36.61 -6.44 6.04
CA ARG A 34 -37.36 -6.39 7.30
C ARG A 34 -37.88 -4.97 7.49
N ASP A 35 -39.08 -4.81 8.05
CA ASP A 35 -39.60 -3.48 8.41
C ASP A 35 -38.77 -2.88 9.57
N ILE A 36 -37.67 -2.23 9.20
CA ILE A 36 -36.71 -1.59 10.11
C ILE A 36 -37.14 -0.14 10.40
N SER A 37 -38.18 0.35 9.73
CA SER A 37 -38.61 1.75 9.78
C SER A 37 -39.03 2.18 11.18
N GLY A 38 -39.73 1.30 11.91
CA GLY A 38 -40.17 1.55 13.29
C GLY A 38 -39.00 1.60 14.28
N PHE A 39 -38.02 0.70 14.12
CA PHE A 39 -36.86 0.63 15.00
C PHE A 39 -35.84 1.74 14.76
N SER A 40 -35.56 2.06 13.49
CA SER A 40 -34.72 3.20 13.10
C SER A 40 -35.28 4.51 13.68
N LYS A 41 -36.59 4.74 13.54
CA LYS A 41 -37.27 5.90 14.15
C LYS A 41 -37.19 5.90 15.68
N ALA A 42 -37.21 4.74 16.33
CA ALA A 42 -37.05 4.65 17.78
C ALA A 42 -35.64 5.03 18.23
N LEU A 43 -34.61 4.55 17.52
CA LEU A 43 -33.21 4.93 17.80
C LEU A 43 -32.93 6.40 17.53
N GLN A 44 -33.49 6.97 16.46
CA GLN A 44 -33.35 8.40 16.13
C GLN A 44 -33.93 9.33 17.21
N ARG A 45 -34.80 8.84 18.10
CA ARG A 45 -35.29 9.62 19.25
C ARG A 45 -34.29 9.69 20.40
N SER A 46 -33.41 8.69 20.53
CA SER A 46 -32.44 8.59 21.63
C SER A 46 -31.00 8.93 21.22
N HIS A 47 -30.70 8.89 19.91
CA HIS A 47 -29.36 9.02 19.35
C HIS A 47 -29.29 10.08 18.27
N SER A 48 -28.20 10.84 18.24
CA SER A 48 -28.00 11.97 17.32
C SER A 48 -27.68 11.55 15.88
N ARG A 49 -27.20 10.31 15.65
CA ARG A 49 -26.85 9.79 14.32
C ARG A 49 -27.18 8.31 14.20
N VAL A 50 -28.15 7.98 13.33
CA VAL A 50 -28.51 6.60 12.96
C VAL A 50 -28.41 6.46 11.45
N GLN A 51 -27.58 5.53 10.98
CA GLN A 51 -27.39 5.23 9.55
C GLN A 51 -27.77 3.78 9.27
N VAL A 52 -28.56 3.56 8.22
CA VAL A 52 -28.93 2.23 7.73
C VAL A 52 -27.94 1.83 6.63
N LEU A 53 -27.45 0.60 6.68
CA LEU A 53 -26.55 -0.01 5.70
C LEU A 53 -27.32 -1.16 5.02
N ASP A 54 -27.92 -0.86 3.87
CA ASP A 54 -28.85 -1.70 3.11
C ASP A 54 -28.42 -1.90 1.64
N SER A 55 -27.11 -1.86 1.39
CA SER A 55 -26.52 -2.00 0.06
C SER A 55 -26.58 -3.43 -0.51
N GLY A 56 -26.08 -3.61 -1.75
CA GLY A 56 -26.23 -4.84 -2.54
C GLY A 56 -25.51 -6.07 -1.98
N SER A 57 -24.55 -5.89 -1.07
CA SER A 57 -23.78 -6.94 -0.40
C SER A 57 -23.34 -6.52 1.02
N ILE A 58 -22.89 -7.48 1.84
CA ILE A 58 -22.35 -7.19 3.18
C ILE A 58 -20.99 -6.49 3.05
N ALA A 59 -20.17 -6.90 2.08
CA ALA A 59 -18.90 -6.24 1.79
C ALA A 59 -19.08 -4.74 1.50
N GLU A 60 -20.07 -4.39 0.66
CA GLU A 60 -20.39 -3.00 0.34
C GLU A 60 -20.87 -2.23 1.58
N CYS A 61 -21.77 -2.82 2.37
CA CYS A 61 -22.24 -2.22 3.62
C CYS A 61 -21.09 -1.92 4.59
N LEU A 62 -20.18 -2.87 4.78
CA LEU A 62 -19.03 -2.72 5.69
C LEU A 62 -17.96 -1.76 5.15
N TYR A 63 -17.80 -1.69 3.83
CA TYR A 63 -16.96 -0.67 3.20
C TYR A 63 -17.53 0.74 3.42
N CYS A 64 -18.84 0.93 3.20
CA CYS A 64 -19.52 2.20 3.49
C CYS A 64 -19.46 2.56 4.98
N PHE A 65 -19.63 1.57 5.87
CA PHE A 65 -19.44 1.74 7.30
C PHE A 65 -18.02 2.24 7.63
N LYS A 66 -17.00 1.61 7.07
CA LYS A 66 -15.60 2.02 7.24
C LYS A 66 -15.39 3.46 6.78
N GLN A 67 -15.92 3.84 5.61
CA GLN A 67 -15.80 5.21 5.09
C GLN A 67 -16.44 6.22 6.03
N ALA A 68 -17.61 5.92 6.59
CA ALA A 68 -18.26 6.78 7.57
C ALA A 68 -17.44 6.90 8.86
N VAL A 69 -16.85 5.80 9.33
CA VAL A 69 -15.94 5.79 10.49
C VAL A 69 -14.67 6.60 10.21
N ASP A 70 -14.11 6.51 9.02
CA ASP A 70 -12.91 7.27 8.61
C ASP A 70 -13.12 8.78 8.55
N GLN A 71 -14.38 9.23 8.44
CA GLN A 71 -14.77 10.65 8.49
C GLN A 71 -15.00 11.14 9.92
N LEU A 72 -15.03 10.25 10.91
CA LEU A 72 -14.99 10.65 12.32
C LEU A 72 -13.56 11.09 12.66
N ASP A 73 -13.43 12.15 13.46
CA ASP A 73 -12.14 12.79 13.76
C ASP A 73 -11.05 11.78 14.19
N LEU A 74 -9.82 11.97 13.71
CA LEU A 74 -8.69 11.06 13.94
C LEU A 74 -8.34 10.93 15.43
N ASP A 75 -8.43 12.02 16.18
CA ASP A 75 -8.19 12.03 17.63
C ASP A 75 -9.28 11.26 18.39
N LEU A 76 -10.47 11.19 17.81
CA LEU A 76 -11.55 10.35 18.33
C LEU A 76 -11.31 8.88 17.99
N LEU A 77 -10.73 8.54 16.84
CA LEU A 77 -10.53 7.14 16.42
C LEU A 77 -9.63 6.34 17.37
N GLU A 78 -8.58 6.93 17.95
CA GLU A 78 -7.75 6.25 18.97
C GLU A 78 -8.54 5.92 20.25
N GLN A 79 -9.59 6.70 20.53
CA GLN A 79 -10.47 6.56 21.69
C GLN A 79 -11.80 5.84 21.35
N THR A 80 -12.06 5.57 20.07
CA THR A 80 -13.33 5.02 19.59
C THR A 80 -13.25 3.50 19.53
N CYS A 81 -14.07 2.85 20.36
CA CYS A 81 -14.32 1.42 20.26
C CYS A 81 -15.58 1.18 19.44
N ILE A 82 -15.47 0.42 18.35
CA ILE A 82 -16.61 -0.03 17.55
C ILE A 82 -17.27 -1.19 18.27
N ARG A 83 -18.36 -0.91 18.99
CA ARG A 83 -19.21 -1.96 19.55
C ARG A 83 -20.05 -2.61 18.45
N VAL A 84 -19.98 -3.92 18.33
CA VAL A 84 -20.74 -4.74 17.38
C VAL A 84 -21.72 -5.63 18.14
N CYS A 85 -23.01 -5.37 18.01
CA CYS A 85 -24.06 -6.21 18.58
C CYS A 85 -24.49 -7.21 17.49
N THR A 86 -24.22 -8.50 17.68
CA THR A 86 -24.47 -9.55 16.67
C THR A 86 -24.79 -10.90 17.32
N THR A 87 -25.16 -11.91 16.53
CA THR A 87 -25.33 -13.30 16.98
C THR A 87 -23.98 -14.05 16.97
N ALA A 88 -23.94 -15.26 17.52
CA ALA A 88 -22.75 -16.11 17.45
C ALA A 88 -22.29 -16.37 16.00
N ARG A 89 -23.25 -16.62 15.10
CA ARG A 89 -22.99 -16.77 13.67
C ARG A 89 -22.45 -15.49 13.04
N GLY A 90 -23.07 -14.35 13.34
CA GLY A 90 -22.62 -13.06 12.82
C GLY A 90 -21.22 -12.69 13.32
N ARG A 91 -20.82 -13.09 14.54
CA ARG A 91 -19.43 -12.93 15.02
C ARG A 91 -18.41 -13.68 14.14
N GLU A 92 -18.74 -14.90 13.70
CA GLU A 92 -17.86 -15.70 12.84
C GLU A 92 -17.77 -15.11 11.43
N GLU A 93 -18.90 -14.73 10.82
CA GLU A 93 -18.93 -14.17 9.47
C GLU A 93 -18.32 -12.75 9.43
N LEU A 94 -18.72 -11.84 10.33
CA LEU A 94 -18.19 -10.47 10.40
C LEU A 94 -16.70 -10.43 10.76
N GLY A 95 -16.20 -11.43 11.49
CA GLY A 95 -14.77 -11.55 11.79
C GLY A 95 -13.92 -11.63 10.51
N GLN A 96 -14.37 -12.39 9.52
CA GLN A 96 -13.67 -12.51 8.22
C GLN A 96 -13.70 -11.20 7.43
N TYR A 97 -14.84 -10.50 7.41
CA TYR A 97 -14.91 -9.17 6.79
C TYR A 97 -14.02 -8.16 7.51
N GLN A 98 -13.95 -8.23 8.84
CA GLN A 98 -13.09 -7.37 9.65
C GLN A 98 -11.62 -7.54 9.26
N GLU A 99 -11.15 -8.78 9.12
CA GLU A 99 -9.76 -9.07 8.72
C GLU A 99 -9.41 -8.53 7.33
N LEU A 100 -10.37 -8.51 6.40
CA LEU A 100 -10.16 -8.07 5.02
C LEU A 100 -10.33 -6.56 4.82
N LEU A 101 -11.29 -5.93 5.50
CA LEU A 101 -11.70 -4.54 5.28
C LEU A 101 -11.25 -3.56 6.38
N PHE A 102 -10.68 -4.05 7.48
CA PHE A 102 -10.19 -3.22 8.58
C PHE A 102 -8.76 -3.61 8.98
N THR A 103 -8.09 -2.70 9.67
CA THR A 103 -6.79 -2.95 10.30
C THR A 103 -6.91 -2.87 11.82
N SER A 104 -5.84 -3.16 12.56
CA SER A 104 -5.85 -3.03 14.02
C SER A 104 -5.95 -1.58 14.53
N VAL A 105 -5.92 -0.59 13.65
CA VAL A 105 -6.27 0.80 14.00
C VAL A 105 -7.73 0.90 14.46
N TYR A 106 -8.59 0.01 13.96
CA TYR A 106 -10.00 -0.03 14.35
C TYR A 106 -10.19 -1.07 15.45
N ARG A 107 -10.63 -0.62 16.63
CA ARG A 107 -10.89 -1.50 17.77
C ARG A 107 -12.34 -1.97 17.72
N PHE A 108 -12.53 -3.28 17.67
CA PHE A 108 -13.85 -3.90 17.68
C PHE A 108 -14.09 -4.61 19.01
N ASP A 109 -15.26 -4.36 19.60
CA ASP A 109 -15.78 -5.06 20.76
C ASP A 109 -17.11 -5.70 20.38
N TYR A 110 -17.23 -7.02 20.51
CA TYR A 110 -18.44 -7.71 20.07
C TYR A 110 -19.27 -8.14 21.27
N GLU A 111 -20.52 -7.72 21.27
CA GLU A 111 -21.55 -8.15 22.17
C GLU A 111 -22.39 -9.22 21.47
N VAL A 112 -22.22 -10.48 21.89
CA VAL A 112 -22.98 -11.61 21.34
C VAL A 112 -24.34 -11.66 22.02
N VAL A 113 -25.38 -11.31 21.28
CA VAL A 113 -26.76 -11.23 21.75
C VAL A 113 -27.39 -12.61 21.74
N GLN A 114 -27.97 -13.01 22.88
CA GLN A 114 -28.80 -14.22 22.94
C GLN A 114 -30.20 -13.95 22.36
N LEU A 115 -30.59 -14.72 21.35
CA LEU A 115 -31.90 -14.60 20.72
C LEU A 115 -33.00 -15.10 21.68
N THR A 116 -33.73 -14.15 22.28
CA THR A 116 -34.85 -14.43 23.20
C THR A 116 -36.18 -14.56 22.47
N CYS A 117 -36.30 -14.05 21.24
CA CYS A 117 -37.54 -14.06 20.48
C CYS A 117 -37.75 -15.37 19.68
N THR A 118 -38.98 -15.90 19.69
CA THR A 118 -39.37 -17.14 18.98
C THR A 118 -39.25 -17.01 17.45
N SER A 119 -39.56 -15.85 16.89
CA SER A 119 -39.37 -15.55 15.46
C SER A 119 -37.89 -15.46 15.05
N CYS A 120 -36.99 -15.19 16.01
CA CYS A 120 -35.54 -15.16 15.81
C CYS A 120 -34.93 -16.56 15.87
N ARG A 121 -35.47 -17.44 16.74
CA ARG A 121 -35.01 -18.82 16.92
C ARG A 121 -35.40 -19.75 15.77
N GLY A 122 -36.47 -19.45 15.05
CA GLY A 122 -36.98 -20.26 13.94
C GLY A 122 -36.32 -20.02 12.58
N SER A 123 -35.46 -19.01 12.45
CA SER A 123 -34.76 -18.67 11.21
C SER A 123 -33.50 -19.54 11.02
N THR A 124 -33.67 -20.86 10.93
CA THR A 124 -32.64 -21.76 10.36
C THR A 124 -32.62 -21.58 8.84
N HIS A 125 -32.19 -20.41 8.36
CA HIS A 125 -31.88 -20.24 6.95
C HIS A 125 -30.47 -20.77 6.71
N LEU A 126 -30.44 -22.05 6.31
CA LEU A 126 -29.39 -22.63 5.49
C LEU A 126 -29.32 -21.80 4.21
N ASN A 127 -28.41 -20.83 4.14
CA ASN A 127 -28.10 -20.24 2.85
C ASN A 127 -27.35 -21.31 2.02
N PRO A 128 -27.63 -21.43 0.71
CA PRO A 128 -26.87 -22.30 -0.20
C PRO A 128 -25.39 -21.87 -0.23
N PRO A 129 -24.45 -22.64 -0.81
CA PRO A 129 -23.05 -22.24 -0.86
C PRO A 129 -22.92 -20.98 -1.72
N GLY A 130 -22.97 -19.82 -1.07
CA GLY A 130 -22.67 -18.53 -1.67
C GLY A 130 -21.16 -18.39 -1.88
N LEU A 131 -20.78 -17.26 -2.47
CA LEU A 131 -19.37 -16.83 -2.48
C LEU A 131 -18.83 -16.84 -1.04
N THR A 132 -17.59 -17.26 -0.88
CA THR A 132 -16.87 -17.05 0.37
C THR A 132 -16.79 -15.55 0.67
N VAL A 133 -16.64 -15.17 1.95
CA VAL A 133 -16.46 -13.77 2.36
C VAL A 133 -15.33 -13.10 1.57
N GLN A 134 -14.25 -13.84 1.34
CA GLN A 134 -13.12 -13.38 0.54
C GLN A 134 -13.52 -13.06 -0.91
N GLU A 135 -14.23 -13.96 -1.58
CA GLU A 135 -14.70 -13.76 -2.96
C GLU A 135 -15.69 -12.59 -3.04
N GLU A 136 -16.61 -12.44 -2.09
CA GLU A 136 -17.54 -11.32 -2.03
C GLU A 136 -16.79 -9.97 -1.93
N VAL A 137 -15.83 -9.88 -0.99
CA VAL A 137 -15.03 -8.65 -0.79
C VAL A 137 -14.25 -8.29 -2.05
N TYR A 138 -13.50 -9.23 -2.63
CA TYR A 138 -12.71 -8.92 -3.81
C TYR A 138 -13.58 -8.63 -5.04
N THR A 139 -14.70 -9.32 -5.22
CA THR A 139 -15.66 -9.02 -6.30
C THR A 139 -16.20 -7.60 -6.16
N PHE A 140 -16.56 -7.17 -4.96
CA PHE A 140 -17.00 -5.81 -4.68
C PHE A 140 -15.89 -4.78 -4.97
N LEU A 141 -14.69 -4.98 -4.43
CA LEU A 141 -13.57 -4.04 -4.62
C LEU A 141 -13.17 -3.87 -6.09
N GLN A 142 -13.28 -4.94 -6.89
CA GLN A 142 -13.01 -4.90 -8.33
C GLN A 142 -14.03 -4.06 -9.12
N GLN A 143 -15.24 -3.88 -8.59
CA GLN A 143 -16.29 -3.06 -9.21
C GLN A 143 -16.14 -1.57 -8.89
N LEU A 144 -15.34 -1.21 -7.87
CA LEU A 144 -15.14 0.19 -7.49
C LEU A 144 -14.50 0.99 -8.64
N PRO A 145 -14.92 2.24 -8.87
CA PRO A 145 -14.28 3.08 -9.86
C PRO A 145 -12.83 3.41 -9.46
N ALA A 146 -11.97 3.60 -10.46
CA ALA A 146 -10.65 4.17 -10.22
C ALA A 146 -10.78 5.63 -9.74
N LEU A 147 -10.07 5.96 -8.66
CA LEU A 147 -10.00 7.32 -8.15
C LEU A 147 -8.79 8.05 -8.76
N LYS A 148 -8.90 9.37 -8.91
CA LYS A 148 -7.84 10.24 -9.45
C LYS A 148 -7.39 9.91 -10.89
N GLY A 149 -8.28 9.35 -11.71
CA GLY A 149 -8.01 9.02 -13.11
C GLY A 149 -7.38 7.65 -13.30
N ASP A 150 -6.70 7.43 -14.43
CA ASP A 150 -6.07 6.15 -14.75
C ASP A 150 -4.74 5.95 -14.00
N ILE A 151 -4.31 4.69 -13.90
CA ILE A 151 -2.97 4.37 -13.39
C ILE A 151 -1.93 5.03 -14.29
N ARG A 152 -1.01 5.79 -13.68
CA ARG A 152 0.15 6.34 -14.36
C ARG A 152 1.43 5.76 -13.78
N VAL A 153 2.30 5.31 -14.68
CA VAL A 153 3.61 4.73 -14.38
C VAL A 153 4.67 5.53 -15.13
N LEU A 154 5.68 6.00 -14.40
CA LEU A 154 6.85 6.66 -14.97
C LEU A 154 7.87 5.60 -15.37
N LYS A 155 8.46 5.71 -16.57
CA LYS A 155 9.43 4.75 -17.09
C LYS A 155 10.73 5.45 -17.46
N SER A 156 11.85 4.90 -16.99
CA SER A 156 13.18 5.34 -17.40
C SER A 156 13.44 4.92 -18.85
N SER A 157 14.02 5.83 -19.62
CA SER A 157 14.53 5.63 -20.99
C SER A 157 15.76 4.72 -21.07
N LEU A 158 16.48 4.51 -19.95
CA LEU A 158 17.68 3.67 -19.92
C LEU A 158 17.37 2.18 -19.82
N ILE A 159 16.32 1.80 -19.10
CA ILE A 159 16.01 0.39 -18.87
C ILE A 159 15.38 -0.21 -20.14
N PRO A 160 16.02 -1.20 -20.78
CA PRO A 160 15.58 -1.72 -22.07
C PRO A 160 14.34 -2.62 -21.97
N ASP A 161 13.65 -2.79 -23.10
CA ASP A 161 12.37 -3.51 -23.19
C ASP A 161 12.44 -5.01 -22.85
N CYS A 162 13.64 -5.61 -22.75
CA CYS A 162 13.79 -6.96 -22.22
C CYS A 162 13.44 -7.06 -20.71
N PHE A 163 13.30 -5.91 -20.05
CA PHE A 163 12.72 -5.79 -18.73
C PHE A 163 11.36 -5.08 -18.80
N GLY A 164 10.51 -5.36 -17.83
CA GLY A 164 9.37 -4.52 -17.52
C GLY A 164 9.68 -3.73 -16.27
N HIS A 165 9.38 -2.43 -16.26
CA HIS A 165 9.66 -1.57 -15.13
C HIS A 165 8.71 -0.39 -15.04
N GLY A 166 8.79 0.27 -13.89
CA GLY A 166 8.34 1.64 -13.75
C GLY A 166 8.23 2.08 -12.30
N PHE A 167 7.83 3.34 -12.12
CA PHE A 167 7.53 3.94 -10.84
C PHE A 167 6.08 4.38 -10.82
N THR A 168 5.31 3.89 -9.85
CA THR A 168 3.89 4.22 -9.77
C THR A 168 3.68 5.63 -9.25
N THR A 169 2.67 6.31 -9.79
CA THR A 169 2.06 7.48 -9.15
C THR A 169 0.94 7.03 -8.20
N ARG A 170 0.25 7.99 -7.57
CA ARG A 170 -0.87 7.73 -6.65
C ARG A 170 -2.23 7.58 -7.34
N SER A 171 -2.35 7.69 -8.67
CA SER A 171 -3.62 7.64 -9.42
C SER A 171 -4.06 6.21 -9.79
N GLY A 172 -5.36 6.00 -9.97
CA GLY A 172 -5.92 4.77 -10.53
C GLY A 172 -6.30 3.66 -9.54
N GLY A 173 -6.18 3.90 -8.24
CA GLY A 173 -6.53 2.92 -7.21
C GLY A 173 -7.92 3.12 -6.59
N VAL A 174 -8.18 2.40 -5.50
CA VAL A 174 -9.45 2.35 -4.77
C VAL A 174 -9.38 2.82 -3.31
N SER A 175 -8.20 3.19 -2.83
CA SER A 175 -8.04 3.70 -1.47
C SER A 175 -8.71 5.07 -1.35
N CYS A 176 -9.63 5.22 -0.40
CA CYS A 176 -10.50 6.41 -0.27
C CYS A 176 -10.00 7.44 0.75
N ILE A 177 -9.16 7.03 1.70
CA ILE A 177 -8.64 7.94 2.73
C ILE A 177 -7.76 9.01 2.06
N PRO A 178 -7.95 10.33 2.29
CA PRO A 178 -7.29 11.38 1.51
C PRO A 178 -5.77 11.24 1.37
N THR A 179 -5.09 10.90 2.46
CA THR A 179 -3.64 10.71 2.51
C THR A 179 -3.16 9.39 1.89
N LEU A 180 -4.06 8.43 1.69
CA LEU A 180 -3.81 7.11 1.08
C LEU A 180 -4.40 7.02 -0.33
N SER A 181 -5.20 8.00 -0.74
CA SER A 181 -5.92 7.97 -2.02
C SER A 181 -4.98 8.26 -3.20
N SER A 182 -4.93 7.47 -4.26
CA SER A 182 -5.85 6.36 -4.61
C SER A 182 -5.18 4.99 -4.71
N LEU A 183 -3.99 4.91 -5.30
CA LEU A 183 -3.26 3.67 -5.57
C LEU A 183 -2.20 3.43 -4.49
N ASN A 184 -2.65 3.23 -3.25
CA ASN A 184 -1.75 2.84 -2.17
C ASN A 184 -1.38 1.35 -2.30
N LEU A 185 -0.08 1.04 -2.29
CA LEU A 185 0.44 -0.31 -2.55
C LEU A 185 1.00 -0.98 -1.29
N PHE A 186 0.84 -0.36 -0.13
CA PHE A 186 1.32 -0.89 1.15
C PHE A 186 0.24 -0.85 2.23
N SER A 187 0.09 -1.97 2.95
CA SER A 187 -0.77 -2.07 4.13
C SER A 187 0.04 -2.57 5.32
N SER A 188 -0.30 -2.11 6.52
CA SER A 188 0.24 -2.63 7.77
C SER A 188 -0.80 -2.49 8.88
N CYS A 189 -0.60 -3.22 9.97
CA CYS A 189 -1.48 -3.16 11.14
C CYS A 189 -1.60 -1.73 11.75
N LYS A 190 -0.58 -0.89 11.53
CA LYS A 190 -0.53 0.50 12.03
C LYS A 190 -1.15 1.53 11.09
N ARG A 191 -1.53 1.14 9.86
CA ARG A 191 -2.13 2.04 8.86
C ARG A 191 -3.62 1.76 8.71
N ARG A 192 -4.37 2.73 8.15
CA ARG A 192 -5.82 2.63 7.99
C ARG A 192 -6.30 1.91 6.73
N ASP A 193 -5.44 1.74 5.73
CA ASP A 193 -5.81 1.05 4.49
C ASP A 193 -5.72 -0.47 4.68
N PRO A 194 -6.83 -1.20 4.47
CA PRO A 194 -6.89 -2.61 4.77
C PRO A 194 -6.23 -3.45 3.68
N VAL A 195 -5.93 -4.70 4.02
CA VAL A 195 -5.19 -5.61 3.13
C VAL A 195 -5.92 -5.84 1.81
N ALA A 196 -7.25 -6.01 1.82
CA ALA A 196 -8.01 -6.30 0.60
C ALA A 196 -8.00 -5.12 -0.40
N VAL A 197 -8.09 -3.88 0.09
CA VAL A 197 -8.02 -2.66 -0.73
C VAL A 197 -6.64 -2.52 -1.37
N VAL A 198 -5.58 -2.74 -0.60
CA VAL A 198 -4.20 -2.70 -1.13
C VAL A 198 -3.93 -3.84 -2.12
N MET A 199 -4.47 -5.05 -1.87
CA MET A 199 -4.38 -6.15 -2.84
C MET A 199 -5.11 -5.83 -4.14
N GLU A 200 -6.26 -5.16 -4.09
CA GLU A 200 -6.95 -4.68 -5.31
C GLU A 200 -6.10 -3.65 -6.05
N ASN A 201 -5.47 -2.70 -5.36
CA ASN A 201 -4.54 -1.75 -5.99
C ASN A 201 -3.35 -2.46 -6.66
N LYS A 202 -2.77 -3.47 -6.00
CA LYS A 202 -1.70 -4.30 -6.59
C LYS A 202 -2.19 -5.05 -7.83
N ARG A 203 -3.41 -5.60 -7.81
CA ARG A 203 -4.02 -6.27 -8.97
C ARG A 203 -4.20 -5.29 -10.14
N ARG A 204 -4.70 -4.08 -9.89
CA ARG A 204 -4.87 -3.05 -10.93
C ARG A 204 -3.52 -2.64 -11.53
N LEU A 205 -2.50 -2.44 -10.70
CA LEU A 205 -1.15 -2.18 -11.16
C LEU A 205 -0.64 -3.31 -12.05
N ALA A 206 -0.80 -4.56 -11.61
CA ALA A 206 -0.34 -5.74 -12.35
C ALA A 206 -0.98 -5.82 -13.74
N LEU A 207 -2.30 -5.61 -13.83
CA LEU A 207 -3.03 -5.55 -15.10
C LEU A 207 -2.57 -4.40 -16.00
N HIS A 208 -2.36 -3.22 -15.44
CA HIS A 208 -1.89 -2.05 -16.19
C HIS A 208 -0.45 -2.24 -16.70
N ALA A 209 0.44 -2.78 -15.87
CA ALA A 209 1.85 -2.96 -16.19
C ALA A 209 2.13 -4.21 -17.03
N GLY A 210 1.21 -5.17 -17.07
CA GLY A 210 1.31 -6.39 -17.88
C GLY A 210 2.09 -7.52 -17.20
N PHE A 211 2.01 -7.64 -15.87
CA PHE A 211 2.59 -8.75 -15.10
C PHE A 211 1.53 -9.48 -14.26
N HIS A 212 1.81 -10.72 -13.85
CA HIS A 212 0.91 -11.48 -12.98
C HIS A 212 0.95 -10.92 -11.55
N PRO A 213 -0.18 -10.70 -10.86
CA PRO A 213 -0.22 -9.99 -9.57
C PRO A 213 0.51 -10.69 -8.40
N LEU A 214 0.84 -11.98 -8.51
CA LEU A 214 1.30 -12.84 -7.40
C LEU A 214 2.69 -13.48 -7.54
N PRO A 215 3.67 -12.76 -8.10
CA PRO A 215 5.00 -12.86 -7.50
C PRO A 215 5.63 -11.48 -7.31
N LEU A 216 4.88 -10.54 -6.72
CA LEU A 216 5.42 -9.27 -6.24
C LEU A 216 6.26 -9.51 -4.99
N GLN A 217 7.58 -9.50 -5.16
CA GLN A 217 8.53 -9.55 -4.04
C GLN A 217 8.87 -8.11 -3.63
N SER A 218 8.52 -7.73 -2.40
CA SER A 218 8.74 -6.38 -1.88
C SER A 218 9.90 -6.33 -0.90
N VAL A 219 10.69 -5.25 -0.96
CA VAL A 219 11.78 -4.99 -0.02
C VAL A 219 11.20 -4.89 1.40
N LYS A 220 11.78 -5.61 2.37
CA LYS A 220 11.38 -5.60 3.78
C LYS A 220 12.18 -4.54 4.56
N VAL A 221 11.91 -3.28 4.24
CA VAL A 221 12.68 -2.09 4.66
C VAL A 221 13.02 -2.03 6.16
N ASN A 222 14.30 -1.87 6.48
CA ASN A 222 14.83 -1.53 7.80
C ASN A 222 15.60 -0.19 7.83
N HIS A 223 15.68 0.53 6.70
CA HIS A 223 16.42 1.78 6.47
C HIS A 223 17.94 1.64 6.59
N ALA A 224 18.49 0.46 6.33
CA ALA A 224 19.92 0.19 6.31
C ALA A 224 20.44 -0.04 4.88
N SER A 225 21.37 -0.99 4.70
CA SER A 225 22.03 -1.28 3.41
C SER A 225 22.09 -2.76 3.07
N ASP A 226 21.34 -3.60 3.79
CA ASP A 226 21.34 -5.05 3.59
C ASP A 226 20.71 -5.40 2.23
N VAL A 227 21.34 -6.36 1.54
CA VAL A 227 20.90 -6.85 0.23
C VAL A 227 20.55 -8.33 0.32
N TRP A 228 19.32 -8.69 -0.03
CA TRP A 228 18.93 -10.08 -0.18
C TRP A 228 19.15 -10.57 -1.61
N VAL A 229 19.99 -11.59 -1.77
CA VAL A 229 20.18 -12.29 -3.05
C VAL A 229 19.13 -13.40 -3.15
N LEU A 230 18.17 -13.28 -4.06
CA LEU A 230 17.10 -14.27 -4.20
C LEU A 230 17.68 -15.64 -4.54
N GLY A 231 17.16 -16.67 -3.88
CA GLY A 231 17.71 -18.04 -3.91
C GLY A 231 18.53 -18.38 -2.66
N GLN A 232 18.92 -17.38 -1.86
CA GLN A 232 19.44 -17.58 -0.50
C GLN A 232 18.32 -17.50 0.54
N ALA A 233 18.60 -17.93 1.77
CA ALA A 233 17.65 -17.80 2.88
C ALA A 233 17.23 -16.34 3.05
N GLU A 234 15.92 -16.08 3.05
CA GLU A 234 15.39 -14.72 3.15
C GLU A 234 15.59 -14.16 4.56
N PRO A 235 16.24 -12.99 4.73
CA PRO A 235 16.30 -12.32 6.02
C PRO A 235 14.94 -11.75 6.45
N ASP A 236 14.81 -11.44 7.75
CA ASP A 236 13.61 -10.79 8.29
C ASP A 236 13.38 -9.39 7.71
N SER A 237 14.48 -8.69 7.38
CA SER A 237 14.45 -7.34 6.81
C SER A 237 15.67 -7.07 5.94
N TYR A 238 15.50 -6.22 4.93
CA TYR A 238 16.53 -5.80 3.99
C TYR A 238 16.03 -4.57 3.22
N ASP A 239 16.94 -3.73 2.75
CA ASP A 239 16.62 -2.51 1.98
C ASP A 239 16.87 -2.68 0.48
N SER A 240 17.43 -3.81 0.07
CA SER A 240 17.65 -4.12 -1.34
C SER A 240 17.53 -5.60 -1.63
N MET A 241 17.21 -5.94 -2.87
CA MET A 241 17.24 -7.30 -3.36
C MET A 241 17.73 -7.39 -4.80
N VAL A 242 18.35 -8.53 -5.15
CA VAL A 242 18.89 -8.79 -6.49
C VAL A 242 18.57 -10.21 -6.95
N THR A 243 18.35 -10.40 -8.25
CA THR A 243 18.09 -11.71 -8.84
C THR A 243 18.34 -11.76 -10.35
N ASN A 244 18.57 -12.95 -10.89
CA ASN A 244 18.49 -13.26 -12.32
C ASN A 244 17.27 -14.15 -12.67
N GLN A 245 16.39 -14.43 -11.70
CA GLN A 245 15.22 -15.28 -11.90
C GLN A 245 14.13 -14.50 -12.67
N SER A 246 13.54 -15.15 -13.67
CA SER A 246 12.35 -14.67 -14.38
C SER A 246 11.07 -15.07 -13.65
N GLY A 247 9.93 -14.49 -14.04
CA GLY A 247 8.62 -14.86 -13.50
C GLY A 247 8.29 -14.25 -12.14
N LEU A 248 9.09 -13.30 -11.66
CA LEU A 248 8.83 -12.52 -10.43
C LEU A 248 9.07 -11.03 -10.65
N VAL A 249 8.39 -10.20 -9.86
CA VAL A 249 8.48 -8.74 -9.93
C VAL A 249 9.06 -8.21 -8.64
N LEU A 250 10.26 -7.62 -8.71
CA LEU A 250 10.87 -6.92 -7.58
C LEU A 250 10.16 -5.58 -7.37
N THR A 251 9.93 -5.20 -6.12
CA THR A 251 9.32 -3.93 -5.77
C THR A 251 10.04 -3.26 -4.60
N ALA A 252 10.37 -1.97 -4.77
CA ALA A 252 10.91 -1.11 -3.73
C ALA A 252 9.87 -0.03 -3.37
N PRO A 253 9.44 0.09 -2.11
CA PRO A 253 8.49 1.10 -1.70
C PRO A 253 9.12 2.50 -1.74
N GLY A 254 8.28 3.53 -1.91
CA GLY A 254 8.68 4.92 -1.89
C GLY A 254 7.55 5.83 -1.43
N ALA A 255 7.91 6.84 -0.64
CA ALA A 255 7.09 8.00 -0.27
C ALA A 255 8.04 8.98 0.42
N ASP A 256 8.87 9.63 -0.40
CA ASP A 256 10.06 10.44 -0.08
C ASP A 256 11.39 9.69 -0.11
N CYS A 257 11.49 8.51 0.51
CA CYS A 257 12.67 7.65 0.27
C CYS A 257 12.67 7.18 -1.19
N MET A 258 13.86 7.04 -1.78
CA MET A 258 14.05 6.73 -3.20
C MET A 258 13.87 5.23 -3.46
N PRO A 259 12.92 4.81 -4.32
CA PRO A 259 13.02 3.53 -4.98
C PRO A 259 14.06 3.62 -6.09
N ILE A 260 15.07 2.74 -6.08
CA ILE A 260 16.12 2.68 -7.10
C ILE A 260 16.06 1.32 -7.78
N LEU A 261 16.00 1.30 -9.11
CA LEU A 261 15.96 0.10 -9.93
C LEU A 261 17.31 -0.09 -10.64
N PHE A 262 17.78 -1.33 -10.68
CA PHE A 262 19.05 -1.72 -11.27
C PHE A 262 18.84 -2.83 -12.29
N ALA A 263 19.45 -2.73 -13.46
CA ALA A 263 19.38 -3.77 -14.48
C ALA A 263 20.72 -3.96 -15.19
N ASP A 264 21.17 -5.19 -15.31
CA ASP A 264 22.24 -5.59 -16.22
C ASP A 264 21.58 -6.33 -17.41
N PRO A 265 21.51 -5.71 -18.61
CA PRO A 265 20.91 -6.32 -19.79
C PRO A 265 21.73 -7.48 -20.37
N VAL A 266 23.04 -7.53 -20.10
CA VAL A 266 23.95 -8.58 -20.59
C VAL A 266 23.76 -9.86 -19.78
N LYS A 267 23.78 -9.74 -18.45
CA LYS A 267 23.60 -10.87 -17.51
C LYS A 267 22.14 -11.18 -17.22
N ARG A 268 21.21 -10.29 -17.61
CA ARG A 268 19.77 -10.35 -17.29
C ARG A 268 19.51 -10.41 -15.78
N VAL A 269 20.25 -9.60 -15.05
CA VAL A 269 20.14 -9.47 -13.58
C VAL A 269 19.41 -8.18 -13.29
N ILE A 270 18.51 -8.23 -12.31
CA ILE A 270 17.74 -7.09 -11.84
C ILE A 270 17.95 -6.89 -10.35
N GLY A 271 17.82 -5.64 -9.91
CA GLY A 271 17.83 -5.27 -8.50
C GLY A 271 16.84 -4.15 -8.22
N ALA A 272 16.36 -4.10 -6.98
CA ALA A 272 15.52 -3.02 -6.48
C ALA A 272 15.95 -2.66 -5.06
N ALA A 273 16.16 -1.38 -4.80
CA ALA A 273 16.57 -0.87 -3.50
C ALA A 273 15.63 0.25 -3.03
N HIS A 274 15.42 0.30 -1.72
CA HIS A 274 14.86 1.43 -1.00
C HIS A 274 16.02 2.22 -0.39
N ALA A 275 16.17 3.47 -0.79
CA ALA A 275 17.22 4.37 -0.30
C ALA A 275 16.60 5.57 0.41
N GLY A 276 16.45 5.45 1.74
CA GLY A 276 16.25 6.60 2.63
C GLY A 276 17.58 7.32 2.94
N TRP A 277 17.54 8.36 3.74
CA TRP A 277 18.75 9.12 4.10
C TRP A 277 19.80 8.26 4.83
N LYS A 278 19.39 7.39 5.77
CA LYS A 278 20.28 6.46 6.47
C LYS A 278 20.90 5.44 5.51
N GLY A 279 20.06 4.75 4.73
CA GLY A 279 20.52 3.78 3.74
C GLY A 279 21.44 4.41 2.67
N THR A 280 21.23 5.68 2.34
CA THR A 280 22.12 6.44 1.44
C THR A 280 23.50 6.63 2.06
N LEU A 281 23.60 7.10 3.31
CA LEU A 281 24.88 7.23 4.02
C LEU A 281 25.59 5.88 4.18
N MET A 282 24.82 4.80 4.35
CA MET A 282 25.35 3.42 4.41
C MET A 282 25.67 2.83 3.03
N GLY A 283 25.34 3.53 1.94
CA GLY A 283 25.68 3.12 0.58
C GLY A 283 24.82 2.00 0.00
N VAL A 284 23.53 1.88 0.36
CA VAL A 284 22.64 0.81 -0.13
C VAL A 284 22.61 0.65 -1.65
N ALA A 285 22.69 1.76 -2.39
CA ALA A 285 22.74 1.71 -3.86
C ALA A 285 24.00 0.99 -4.36
N MET A 286 25.17 1.30 -3.78
CA MET A 286 26.41 0.60 -4.10
C MET A 286 26.47 -0.81 -3.54
N ALA A 287 25.88 -1.07 -2.37
CA ALA A 287 25.73 -2.43 -1.85
C ALA A 287 24.95 -3.32 -2.83
N THR A 288 23.90 -2.76 -3.46
CA THR A 288 23.10 -3.44 -4.50
C THR A 288 23.94 -3.76 -5.73
N VAL A 289 24.68 -2.77 -6.26
CA VAL A 289 25.61 -2.96 -7.40
C VAL A 289 26.66 -4.02 -7.08
N ASN A 290 27.27 -3.96 -5.89
CA ASN A 290 28.27 -4.92 -5.45
C ASN A 290 27.70 -6.33 -5.35
N ALA A 291 26.45 -6.49 -4.88
CA ALA A 291 25.78 -7.78 -4.85
C ALA A 291 25.53 -8.34 -6.26
N MET A 292 25.14 -7.49 -7.22
CA MET A 292 24.99 -7.88 -8.63
C MET A 292 26.31 -8.38 -9.23
N VAL A 293 27.41 -7.65 -8.98
CA VAL A 293 28.75 -8.02 -9.45
C VAL A 293 29.22 -9.32 -8.80
N ALA A 294 29.15 -9.41 -7.47
CA ALA A 294 29.72 -10.53 -6.72
C ALA A 294 28.95 -11.85 -6.89
N ASN A 295 27.63 -11.81 -7.10
CA ASN A 295 26.79 -13.02 -7.15
C ASN A 295 26.39 -13.43 -8.57
N PHE A 296 26.47 -12.53 -9.55
CA PHE A 296 26.01 -12.81 -10.92
C PHE A 296 27.03 -12.40 -12.00
N ASP A 297 28.25 -12.05 -11.60
CA ASP A 297 29.34 -11.62 -12.49
C ASP A 297 28.96 -10.43 -13.39
N CYS A 298 28.05 -9.57 -12.93
CA CYS A 298 27.72 -8.32 -13.62
C CYS A 298 28.96 -7.46 -13.75
N ARG A 299 29.05 -6.66 -14.82
CA ARG A 299 30.10 -5.65 -14.94
C ARG A 299 29.52 -4.30 -14.53
N MET A 300 30.26 -3.52 -13.72
CA MET A 300 29.80 -2.20 -13.28
C MET A 300 29.35 -1.32 -14.46
N ASN A 301 30.09 -1.36 -15.56
CA ASN A 301 29.80 -0.57 -16.76
C ASN A 301 28.59 -1.07 -17.56
N ASP A 302 28.07 -2.27 -17.29
CA ASP A 302 26.86 -2.80 -17.93
C ASP A 302 25.60 -2.54 -17.08
N ILE A 303 25.76 -2.12 -15.82
CA ILE A 303 24.64 -1.88 -14.90
C ILE A 303 24.01 -0.52 -15.18
N LEU A 304 22.70 -0.55 -15.44
CA LEU A 304 21.83 0.59 -15.64
C LEU A 304 21.06 0.87 -14.36
N VAL A 305 20.96 2.14 -13.97
CA VAL A 305 20.31 2.59 -12.74
C VAL A 305 19.23 3.61 -13.07
N ALA A 306 18.04 3.41 -12.53
CA ALA A 306 16.95 4.38 -12.58
C ALA A 306 16.52 4.74 -11.15
N VAL A 307 16.57 6.03 -10.83
CA VAL A 307 16.13 6.58 -9.54
C VAL A 307 14.69 7.06 -9.69
N GLY A 308 13.78 6.55 -8.88
CA GLY A 308 12.38 6.94 -8.93
C GLY A 308 12.07 8.27 -8.24
N PRO A 309 10.77 8.64 -8.18
CA PRO A 309 10.31 9.80 -7.42
C PRO A 309 10.68 9.70 -5.94
N ALA A 310 11.20 10.79 -5.40
CA ALA A 310 11.66 10.91 -4.02
C ALA A 310 11.59 12.35 -3.54
N VAL A 311 11.82 12.62 -2.26
CA VAL A 311 11.85 14.00 -1.78
C VAL A 311 13.10 14.69 -2.32
N GLY A 312 12.91 15.90 -2.87
CA GLY A 312 14.01 16.73 -3.35
C GLY A 312 14.61 17.60 -2.26
N VAL A 313 15.80 18.14 -2.54
CA VAL A 313 16.48 19.13 -1.69
C VAL A 313 15.61 20.35 -1.39
N CYS A 314 14.64 20.67 -2.25
CA CYS A 314 13.66 21.74 -2.05
C CYS A 314 12.72 21.52 -0.85
N CYS A 315 12.59 20.30 -0.32
CA CYS A 315 11.67 19.95 0.76
C CYS A 315 12.31 19.14 1.88
N PHE A 316 13.39 18.41 1.60
CA PHE A 316 13.99 17.52 2.58
C PHE A 316 14.99 18.27 3.46
N THR A 317 14.75 18.21 4.77
CA THR A 317 15.60 18.83 5.79
C THR A 317 15.88 17.84 6.90
N LEU A 318 17.08 17.93 7.48
CA LEU A 318 17.50 17.12 8.63
C LEU A 318 18.00 18.02 9.76
N PRO A 319 18.05 17.52 11.01
CA PRO A 319 18.86 18.15 12.05
C PRO A 319 20.29 18.34 11.56
N ARG A 320 20.89 19.51 11.86
CA ARG A 320 22.20 19.92 11.31
C ARG A 320 23.27 18.85 11.47
N GLU A 321 23.37 18.24 12.64
CA GLU A 321 24.38 17.21 12.93
C GLU A 321 24.28 15.99 11.99
N GLN A 322 23.07 15.61 11.58
CA GLN A 322 22.84 14.51 10.63
C GLN A 322 23.01 14.97 9.18
N ALA A 323 22.65 16.22 8.88
CA ALA A 323 22.83 16.78 7.55
C ALA A 323 24.31 16.85 7.16
N LEU A 324 25.18 17.26 8.09
CA LEU A 324 26.62 17.44 7.82
C LEU A 324 27.35 16.15 7.43
N ASP A 325 26.84 14.96 7.78
CA ASP A 325 27.41 13.68 7.34
C ASP A 325 27.45 13.57 5.82
N PHE A 326 26.51 14.20 5.10
CA PHE A 326 26.45 14.18 3.64
C PHE A 326 27.56 15.00 2.97
N LEU A 327 28.20 15.93 3.69
CA LEU A 327 29.35 16.68 3.16
C LEU A 327 30.56 15.79 2.88
N SER A 328 30.65 14.63 3.54
CA SER A 328 31.67 13.62 3.26
C SER A 328 31.50 12.94 1.90
N ILE A 329 30.27 12.95 1.36
CA ILE A 329 29.95 12.44 0.02
C ILE A 329 30.23 13.53 -1.02
N HIS A 330 29.61 14.70 -0.86
CA HIS A 330 29.80 15.86 -1.74
C HIS A 330 29.32 17.15 -1.05
N PRO A 331 30.01 18.29 -1.20
CA PRO A 331 29.60 19.55 -0.56
C PRO A 331 28.20 20.00 -0.98
N ASP A 332 27.85 19.86 -2.26
CA ASP A 332 26.52 20.27 -2.77
C ASP A 332 25.36 19.41 -2.26
N CYS A 333 25.63 18.30 -1.56
CA CYS A 333 24.57 17.53 -0.90
C CYS A 333 23.91 18.32 0.25
N VAL A 334 24.58 19.35 0.78
CA VAL A 334 24.04 20.23 1.82
C VAL A 334 24.27 21.68 1.40
N PRO A 335 23.34 22.31 0.64
CA PRO A 335 23.55 23.65 0.08
C PRO A 335 23.60 24.76 1.15
N ASP A 336 23.03 24.53 2.34
CA ASP A 336 22.91 25.49 3.43
C ASP A 336 23.41 24.92 4.78
N PRO A 337 24.68 24.49 4.90
CA PRO A 337 25.19 23.74 6.06
C PRO A 337 25.20 24.53 7.37
N GLU A 338 25.13 25.86 7.30
CA GLU A 338 25.04 26.74 8.47
C GLU A 338 23.61 26.90 9.01
N SER A 339 22.61 26.39 8.30
CA SER A 339 21.23 26.37 8.78
C SER A 339 21.09 25.47 10.02
N PRO A 340 20.26 25.82 11.01
CA PRO A 340 19.94 24.90 12.11
C PRO A 340 19.18 23.65 11.63
N LYS A 341 18.55 23.73 10.44
CA LYS A 341 17.84 22.63 9.80
C LYS A 341 18.18 22.61 8.30
N PRO A 342 19.39 22.20 7.92
CA PRO A 342 19.84 22.23 6.53
C PRO A 342 18.97 21.37 5.61
N HIS A 343 18.91 21.79 4.36
CA HIS A 343 18.40 20.97 3.28
C HIS A 343 19.42 19.92 2.89
N VAL A 344 18.94 18.73 2.49
CA VAL A 344 19.82 17.62 2.11
C VAL A 344 19.38 17.07 0.77
N ASP A 345 20.30 16.98 -0.18
CA ASP A 345 20.09 16.34 -1.47
C ASP A 345 20.52 14.87 -1.44
N ILE A 346 19.60 14.01 -0.97
CA ILE A 346 19.82 12.56 -0.93
C ILE A 346 19.90 11.93 -2.34
N ARG A 347 19.35 12.60 -3.36
CA ARG A 347 19.38 12.12 -4.75
C ARG A 347 20.77 12.35 -5.34
N LEU A 348 21.33 13.56 -5.15
CA LEU A 348 22.72 13.85 -5.49
C LEU A 348 23.69 12.92 -4.77
N ALA A 349 23.46 12.67 -3.47
CA ALA A 349 24.31 11.76 -2.69
C ALA A 349 24.38 10.36 -3.31
N ASN A 350 23.24 9.77 -3.70
CA ASN A 350 23.23 8.46 -4.38
C ASN A 350 23.93 8.52 -5.75
N ARG A 351 23.71 9.58 -6.53
CA ARG A 351 24.40 9.78 -7.81
C ARG A 351 25.92 9.76 -7.64
N VAL A 352 26.43 10.55 -6.70
CA VAL A 352 27.87 10.66 -6.43
C VAL A 352 28.44 9.32 -5.95
N LEU A 353 27.75 8.64 -5.04
CA LEU A 353 28.18 7.31 -4.56
C LEU A 353 28.25 6.28 -5.69
N LEU A 354 27.25 6.24 -6.57
CA LEU A 354 27.21 5.34 -7.73
C LEU A 354 28.35 5.63 -8.71
N GLN A 355 28.59 6.90 -9.03
CA GLN A 355 29.66 7.31 -9.95
C GLN A 355 31.04 7.01 -9.37
N ASN A 356 31.29 7.37 -8.11
CA ASN A 356 32.53 7.06 -7.42
C ASN A 356 32.77 5.55 -7.29
N GLY A 357 31.68 4.77 -7.22
CA GLY A 357 31.70 3.32 -7.22
C GLY A 357 31.92 2.67 -8.58
N GLY A 358 31.95 3.44 -9.68
CA GLY A 358 32.27 2.97 -11.03
C GLY A 358 31.08 2.76 -11.95
N VAL A 359 29.84 3.08 -11.53
CA VAL A 359 28.69 3.11 -12.46
C VAL A 359 28.85 4.32 -13.39
N LEU A 360 28.71 4.09 -14.69
CA LEU A 360 28.88 5.15 -15.68
C LEU A 360 27.84 6.27 -15.49
N PRO A 361 28.23 7.56 -15.54
CA PRO A 361 27.30 8.68 -15.42
C PRO A 361 26.09 8.64 -16.37
N GLU A 362 26.30 8.18 -17.60
CA GLU A 362 25.28 7.99 -18.64
C GLU A 362 24.35 6.80 -18.39
N HIS A 363 24.71 5.92 -17.45
CA HIS A 363 23.90 4.77 -17.03
C HIS A 363 23.05 5.07 -15.78
N ILE A 364 23.04 6.30 -15.29
CA ILE A 364 22.24 6.74 -14.15
C ILE A 364 21.16 7.72 -14.62
N HIS A 365 19.90 7.27 -14.64
CA HIS A 365 18.74 8.11 -14.89
C HIS A 365 18.17 8.60 -13.55
N ASP A 366 18.45 9.86 -13.23
CA ASP A 366 17.93 10.58 -12.06
C ASP A 366 17.39 11.98 -12.45
N ASP A 367 17.26 12.91 -11.50
CA ASP A 367 16.75 14.26 -11.75
C ASP A 367 17.73 15.21 -12.47
N SER A 368 18.98 14.79 -12.68
CA SER A 368 19.92 15.51 -13.54
C SER A 368 19.63 15.30 -15.04
N VAL A 369 18.95 14.20 -15.39
CA VAL A 369 18.54 13.88 -16.75
C VAL A 369 17.13 14.41 -16.98
N LYS A 370 17.03 15.58 -17.65
CA LYS A 370 15.76 16.23 -18.01
C LYS A 370 15.31 15.83 -19.41
N ASP A 371 15.24 14.52 -19.67
CA ASP A 371 14.63 14.03 -20.90
C ASP A 371 13.08 14.15 -20.83
N GLN A 372 12.37 13.69 -21.86
CA GLN A 372 10.91 13.75 -21.88
C GLN A 372 10.26 12.94 -20.74
N ASN A 373 10.99 11.99 -20.14
CA ASN A 373 10.54 11.07 -19.12
C ASN A 373 11.17 11.42 -17.77
N TRP A 374 10.76 12.55 -17.18
CA TRP A 374 11.24 12.96 -15.86
C TRP A 374 10.76 12.00 -14.74
N VAL A 375 11.58 11.01 -14.41
CA VAL A 375 11.25 9.94 -13.46
C VAL A 375 11.51 10.30 -11.99
N SER A 376 12.44 11.19 -11.69
CA SER A 376 12.86 11.52 -10.31
C SER A 376 12.27 12.85 -9.80
N GLN A 377 10.95 12.98 -9.86
CA GLN A 377 10.24 14.17 -9.38
C GLN A 377 10.20 14.25 -7.84
N CYS A 378 10.08 15.47 -7.31
CA CYS A 378 9.94 15.68 -5.87
C CYS A 378 8.55 15.24 -5.37
N THR A 379 8.51 14.16 -4.58
CA THR A 379 7.24 13.59 -4.06
C THR A 379 6.44 14.57 -3.20
N SER A 380 7.13 15.44 -2.46
CA SER A 380 6.49 16.45 -1.62
C SER A 380 5.86 17.58 -2.46
N CYS A 381 6.58 18.08 -3.48
CA CYS A 381 6.12 19.18 -4.35
C CYS A 381 4.96 18.80 -5.29
N HIS A 382 4.78 17.51 -5.58
CA HIS A 382 3.79 17.02 -6.53
C HIS A 382 2.70 16.17 -5.84
N PRO A 383 1.81 16.80 -5.03
CA PRO A 383 0.81 16.09 -4.22
C PRO A 383 -0.25 15.35 -5.02
N ASP A 384 -0.52 15.79 -6.24
CA ASP A 384 -1.48 15.13 -7.13
C ASP A 384 -0.94 13.82 -7.70
N ASP A 385 0.39 13.72 -7.86
CA ASP A 385 1.05 12.57 -8.46
C ASP A 385 1.64 11.59 -7.43
N PHE A 386 2.07 12.03 -6.24
CA PHE A 386 2.79 11.17 -5.29
C PHE A 386 2.34 11.28 -3.83
N PHE A 387 2.52 10.19 -3.09
CA PHE A 387 2.47 10.22 -1.63
C PHE A 387 3.80 10.73 -1.07
N SER A 388 3.74 11.40 0.08
CA SER A 388 4.91 11.97 0.76
C SER A 388 4.71 11.94 2.27
N HIS A 389 5.62 11.33 3.00
CA HIS A 389 5.67 11.34 4.46
C HIS A 389 6.03 12.73 5.01
N VAL A 390 6.95 13.45 4.37
CA VAL A 390 7.38 14.81 4.71
C VAL A 390 6.19 15.77 4.66
N ARG A 391 5.31 15.61 3.66
CA ARG A 391 4.09 16.42 3.53
C ARG A 391 2.93 15.91 4.38
N ASP A 392 2.64 14.60 4.33
CA ASP A 392 1.39 14.02 4.84
C ASP A 392 1.53 13.40 6.26
N GLY A 393 2.74 13.37 6.83
CA GLY A 393 3.01 12.83 8.16
C GLY A 393 2.92 11.31 8.23
N LEU A 394 2.53 10.77 9.39
CA LEU A 394 2.59 9.32 9.68
C LEU A 394 1.60 8.46 8.88
N ASN A 395 0.56 9.06 8.31
CA ASN A 395 -0.54 8.33 7.68
C ASN A 395 -0.55 8.54 6.17
N PHE A 396 0.51 8.14 5.50
CA PHE A 396 0.74 8.36 4.07
C PHE A 396 0.55 7.06 3.27
N GLY A 397 0.09 7.19 2.01
CA GLY A 397 0.08 6.09 1.05
C GLY A 397 1.50 5.76 0.58
N THR A 398 1.68 4.69 -0.17
CA THR A 398 3.01 4.28 -0.64
C THR A 398 2.96 3.90 -2.10
N GLN A 399 3.79 4.57 -2.91
CA GLN A 399 4.11 4.18 -4.27
C GLN A 399 5.22 3.14 -4.28
N VAL A 400 5.46 2.49 -5.42
CA VAL A 400 6.56 1.54 -5.59
C VAL A 400 7.31 1.80 -6.90
N GLY A 401 8.62 1.58 -6.88
CA GLY A 401 9.36 1.20 -8.08
C GLY A 401 9.24 -0.31 -8.28
N PHE A 402 9.04 -0.76 -9.50
CA PHE A 402 8.94 -2.18 -9.84
C PHE A 402 9.78 -2.54 -11.06
N LEU A 403 10.31 -3.76 -11.08
CA LEU A 403 11.17 -4.27 -12.14
C LEU A 403 11.06 -5.80 -12.26
N TRP A 404 10.98 -6.32 -13.47
CA TRP A 404 11.05 -7.76 -13.76
C TRP A 404 11.73 -8.07 -15.08
N VAL A 405 12.23 -9.30 -15.20
CA VAL A 405 12.75 -9.84 -16.46
C VAL A 405 11.57 -10.32 -17.31
N LYS A 406 11.37 -9.76 -18.50
CA LYS A 406 10.34 -10.28 -19.42
C LYS A 406 10.79 -11.62 -20.01
N GLU A 407 9.88 -12.57 -20.05
CA GLU A 407 10.12 -13.84 -20.73
C GLU A 407 10.32 -13.61 -22.22
N THR A 408 11.24 -14.37 -22.81
CA THR A 408 11.38 -14.41 -24.26
C THR A 408 10.28 -15.28 -24.87
N ALA A 409 9.88 -15.00 -26.12
CA ALA A 409 8.84 -15.77 -26.81
C ALA A 409 9.09 -17.30 -26.83
N LYS A 410 10.36 -17.74 -26.72
CA LYS A 410 10.73 -19.15 -26.60
C LYS A 410 10.39 -19.77 -25.22
N GLN A 411 10.46 -19.00 -24.14
CA GLN A 411 10.15 -19.46 -22.78
C GLN A 411 8.65 -19.55 -22.55
N THR A 412 7.88 -18.58 -23.09
CA THR A 412 6.41 -18.60 -23.03
C THR A 412 5.83 -19.81 -23.77
N ALA A 413 6.41 -20.21 -24.90
CA ALA A 413 6.01 -21.42 -25.63
C ALA A 413 6.29 -22.72 -24.85
N ALA A 414 7.35 -22.76 -24.04
CA ALA A 414 7.67 -23.91 -23.20
C ALA A 414 6.75 -24.02 -21.96
N ALA A 415 6.36 -22.88 -21.37
CA ALA A 415 5.43 -22.85 -20.25
C ALA A 415 3.99 -23.26 -20.66
N VAL A 416 3.52 -22.83 -21.82
CA VAL A 416 2.20 -23.20 -22.38
C VAL A 416 2.15 -24.67 -22.85
N GLY A 417 3.29 -25.26 -23.19
CA GLY A 417 3.39 -26.68 -23.55
C GLY A 417 3.44 -27.65 -22.35
N GLN A 418 3.46 -27.14 -21.12
CA GLN A 418 3.50 -27.92 -19.88
C GLN A 418 2.27 -27.71 -18.97
N THR A 419 1.33 -26.86 -19.36
CA THR A 419 -0.02 -26.75 -18.80
C THR A 419 -1.01 -27.55 -19.63
#